data_AF-A0A933G3W2-F1
#
_entry.id   AF-A0A933G3W2-F1
#
_cell.length_a   1.000
_cell.length_b   1.000
_cell.length_c   1.000
_cell.angle_alpha   90.00
_cell.angle_beta   90.00
_cell.angle_gamma   90.00
#
_symmetry.space_group_name_H-M   'P 1'
#
loop_
_entity.id
_entity.type
_entity.pdbx_description
1 polymer ?
#
loop_
_entity_poly.entity_id
_entity_poly.type
_entity_poly.pdbx_seq_one_letter_code
_entity_poly.pdbx_strand_id
1 'polypeptide(L)'
;MFMSVRAKRELLAQVAPRYRAATHGQKSVVLDEFLASTGYARKYAIRLLAQPVTAPAPIQRPRAPTYGAAVQAALRTTWAAANGICAKRLVPFLPELVPSIERHGHLAVPAEVRQLLLTVSPATTDRLLRPVRQPHGVVSRGMKSFSVAVTERLG
;
A
#
# COMPACT_ATOMS: atom_id res chain seq x y z
N MET A 1 -1.09 -20.18 -36.78
CA MET A 1 -1.65 -18.82 -36.63
C MET A 1 -1.56 -18.42 -35.16
N PHE A 2 -0.68 -17.47 -34.79
CA PHE A 2 -0.50 -17.10 -33.37
C PHE A 2 -1.50 -16.00 -32.99
N MET A 3 -2.55 -16.38 -32.26
CA MET A 3 -3.47 -15.40 -31.65
C MET A 3 -2.81 -14.64 -30.50
N SER A 4 -3.20 -13.38 -30.29
CA SER A 4 -2.72 -12.58 -29.16
C SER A 4 -3.21 -13.15 -27.81
N VAL A 5 -2.47 -12.90 -26.74
CA VAL A 5 -2.82 -13.37 -25.38
C VAL A 5 -4.18 -12.83 -24.93
N ARG A 6 -4.52 -11.60 -25.34
CA ARG A 6 -5.82 -10.99 -25.06
C ARG A 6 -6.96 -11.73 -25.77
N ALA A 7 -6.82 -11.99 -27.07
CA ALA A 7 -7.82 -12.73 -27.85
C ALA A 7 -8.04 -14.14 -27.28
N LYS A 8 -6.96 -14.83 -26.87
CA LYS A 8 -7.07 -16.15 -26.21
C LYS A 8 -7.84 -16.09 -24.89
N ARG A 9 -7.69 -15.01 -24.11
CA ARG A 9 -8.45 -14.80 -22.86
C ARG A 9 -9.92 -14.53 -23.11
N GLU A 10 -10.24 -13.72 -24.11
CA GLU A 10 -11.63 -13.43 -24.51
C GLU A 10 -12.33 -14.71 -25.01
N LEU A 11 -11.66 -15.49 -25.86
CA LEU A 11 -12.17 -16.80 -26.30
C LEU A 11 -12.36 -17.76 -25.11
N LEU A 12 -11.40 -17.84 -24.20
CA LEU A 12 -11.51 -18.69 -23.01
C LEU A 12 -12.74 -18.31 -22.16
N ALA A 13 -12.99 -17.01 -21.95
CA ALA A 13 -14.13 -16.54 -21.19
C ALA A 13 -15.48 -16.93 -21.84
N GLN A 14 -15.54 -16.97 -23.17
CA GLN A 14 -16.74 -17.39 -23.92
C GLN A 14 -16.92 -18.91 -23.96
N VAL A 15 -15.84 -19.68 -24.12
CA VAL A 15 -15.91 -21.14 -24.32
C VAL A 15 -16.03 -21.91 -22.99
N ALA A 16 -15.42 -21.41 -21.91
CA ALA A 16 -15.39 -22.13 -20.62
C ALA A 16 -16.79 -22.44 -20.05
N PRO A 17 -17.79 -21.53 -20.07
CA PRO A 17 -19.14 -21.87 -19.61
C PRO A 17 -19.79 -22.99 -20.43
N ARG A 18 -19.63 -22.95 -21.77
CA ARG A 18 -20.14 -23.97 -22.70
C ARG A 18 -19.50 -25.32 -22.45
N TYR A 19 -18.18 -25.36 -22.22
CA TYR A 19 -17.45 -26.59 -21.89
C TYR A 19 -17.92 -27.21 -20.56
N ARG A 20 -18.20 -26.38 -19.54
CA ARG A 20 -18.66 -26.87 -18.23
C ARG A 20 -20.07 -27.44 -18.28
N ALA A 21 -20.96 -26.85 -19.08
CA ALA A 21 -22.35 -27.31 -19.24
C ALA A 21 -22.52 -28.48 -20.24
N ALA A 22 -21.51 -28.77 -21.06
CA ALA A 22 -21.56 -29.81 -22.09
C ALA A 22 -21.57 -31.24 -21.53
N THR A 23 -22.20 -32.17 -22.24
CA THR A 23 -22.09 -33.61 -21.98
C THR A 23 -20.71 -34.16 -22.40
N HIS A 24 -20.37 -35.40 -22.04
CA HIS A 24 -19.05 -35.98 -22.32
C HIS A 24 -18.68 -35.95 -23.83
N GLY A 25 -19.62 -36.25 -24.72
CA GLY A 25 -19.38 -36.19 -26.18
C GLY A 25 -19.20 -34.76 -26.69
N GLN A 26 -20.02 -33.82 -26.21
CA GLN A 26 -19.95 -32.41 -26.57
C GLN A 26 -18.66 -31.74 -26.06
N LYS A 27 -18.13 -32.18 -24.92
CA LYS A 27 -16.87 -31.67 -24.37
C LYS A 27 -15.68 -31.90 -25.30
N SER A 28 -15.61 -33.04 -26.00
CA SER A 28 -14.52 -33.28 -26.96
C SER A 28 -14.59 -32.28 -28.11
N VAL A 29 -15.78 -32.08 -28.69
CA VAL A 29 -15.98 -31.15 -29.80
C VAL A 29 -15.56 -29.72 -29.42
N VAL A 30 -16.05 -29.23 -28.27
CA VAL A 30 -15.71 -27.88 -27.77
C VAL A 30 -14.21 -27.75 -27.48
N LEU A 31 -13.59 -28.82 -26.97
CA LEU A 31 -12.17 -28.84 -26.68
C LEU A 31 -11.33 -28.83 -27.96
N ASP A 32 -11.71 -29.62 -28.97
CA ASP A 32 -10.98 -29.72 -30.23
C ASP A 32 -11.04 -28.39 -31.01
N GLU A 33 -12.18 -27.70 -31.01
CA GLU A 33 -12.33 -26.34 -31.54
C GLU A 33 -11.40 -25.35 -30.82
N PHE A 34 -11.40 -25.36 -29.49
CA PHE A 34 -10.57 -24.47 -28.68
C PHE A 34 -9.07 -24.72 -28.89
N LEU A 35 -8.66 -25.97 -29.05
CA LEU A 35 -7.27 -26.35 -29.33
C LEU A 35 -6.84 -25.86 -30.72
N ALA A 36 -7.70 -26.03 -31.74
CA ALA A 36 -7.44 -25.57 -33.09
C ALA A 36 -7.25 -24.04 -33.16
N SER A 37 -8.04 -23.26 -32.41
CA SER A 37 -7.92 -21.80 -32.39
C SER A 37 -6.74 -21.28 -31.56
N THR A 38 -6.45 -21.89 -30.40
CA THR A 38 -5.46 -21.35 -29.43
C THR A 38 -4.07 -21.94 -29.55
N GLY A 39 -3.94 -23.14 -30.14
CA GLY A 39 -2.70 -23.92 -30.19
C GLY A 39 -2.22 -24.43 -28.84
N TYR A 40 -3.09 -24.48 -27.82
CA TYR A 40 -2.73 -25.00 -26.51
C TYR A 40 -2.62 -26.53 -26.50
N ALA A 41 -1.88 -27.06 -25.52
CA ALA A 41 -1.88 -28.50 -25.25
C ALA A 41 -3.21 -28.93 -24.59
N ARG A 42 -3.71 -30.11 -24.94
CA ARG A 42 -5.00 -30.65 -24.46
C ARG A 42 -5.14 -30.59 -22.93
N LYS A 43 -4.15 -31.07 -22.18
CA LYS A 43 -4.16 -31.04 -20.70
C LYS A 43 -4.27 -29.61 -20.15
N TYR A 44 -3.58 -28.66 -20.77
CA TYR A 44 -3.61 -27.26 -20.34
C TYR A 44 -4.97 -26.61 -20.64
N ALA A 45 -5.54 -26.86 -21.82
CA ALA A 45 -6.86 -26.39 -22.20
C ALA A 45 -7.97 -26.93 -21.28
N ILE A 46 -7.95 -28.22 -20.95
CA ILE A 46 -8.89 -28.83 -20.00
C ILE A 46 -8.82 -28.10 -18.65
N ARG A 47 -7.61 -27.86 -18.14
CA ARG A 47 -7.43 -27.15 -16.87
C ARG A 47 -8.05 -25.74 -16.90
N LEU A 48 -7.81 -25.00 -17.98
CA LEU A 48 -8.34 -23.64 -18.16
C LEU A 48 -9.86 -23.61 -18.29
N LEU A 49 -10.46 -24.55 -19.03
CA LEU A 49 -11.90 -24.60 -19.28
C LEU A 49 -12.67 -25.14 -18.06
N ALA A 50 -12.10 -26.12 -17.34
CA ALA A 50 -12.73 -26.73 -16.18
C ALA A 50 -12.70 -25.83 -14.94
N GLN A 51 -11.61 -25.07 -14.72
CA GLN A 51 -11.51 -24.19 -13.55
C GLN A 51 -12.30 -22.91 -13.76
N PRO A 52 -13.12 -22.45 -12.79
CA PRO A 52 -13.65 -21.09 -12.81
C PRO A 52 -12.47 -20.12 -12.85
N VAL A 53 -12.54 -19.12 -13.74
CA VAL A 53 -11.56 -18.04 -13.82
C VAL A 53 -11.74 -17.16 -12.58
N THR A 54 -11.24 -17.64 -11.45
CA THR A 54 -11.20 -16.87 -10.21
C THR A 54 -9.99 -15.98 -10.32
N ALA A 55 -10.20 -14.67 -10.34
CA ALA A 55 -9.08 -13.75 -10.23
C ALA A 55 -8.31 -14.11 -8.95
N PRO A 56 -6.96 -14.24 -9.00
CA PRO A 56 -6.20 -14.50 -7.78
C PRO A 56 -6.54 -13.39 -6.79
N ALA A 57 -7.01 -13.79 -5.61
CA ALA A 57 -7.30 -12.83 -4.55
C ALA A 57 -6.02 -12.01 -4.26
N PRO A 58 -6.13 -10.69 -4.05
CA PRO A 58 -4.98 -9.90 -3.65
C PRO A 58 -4.39 -10.50 -2.37
N ILE A 59 -3.08 -10.73 -2.36
CA ILE A 59 -2.36 -11.22 -1.19
C ILE A 59 -2.44 -10.15 -0.11
N GLN A 60 -3.37 -10.30 0.83
CA GLN A 60 -3.49 -9.46 2.02
C GLN A 60 -2.50 -10.00 3.06
N ARG A 61 -1.31 -9.39 3.16
CA ARG A 61 -0.40 -9.60 4.29
C ARG A 61 -0.50 -8.39 5.22
N PRO A 62 -1.46 -8.35 6.16
CA PRO A 62 -1.55 -7.26 7.12
C PRO A 62 -0.31 -7.30 8.02
N ARG A 63 0.65 -6.40 7.76
CA ARG A 63 1.77 -6.16 8.66
C ARG A 63 1.33 -5.09 9.65
N ALA A 64 1.40 -5.38 10.96
CA ALA A 64 1.18 -4.37 11.98
C ALA A 64 2.14 -3.19 11.75
N PRO A 65 1.64 -1.93 11.73
CA PRO A 65 2.49 -0.79 11.47
C PRO A 65 3.48 -0.59 12.63
N THR A 66 4.78 -0.69 12.34
CA THR A 66 5.86 -0.46 13.32
C THR A 66 5.89 0.98 13.85
N TYR A 67 5.32 1.94 13.09
CA TYR A 67 5.24 3.35 13.45
C TYR A 67 3.78 3.73 13.63
N GLY A 68 3.29 3.60 14.87
CA GLY A 68 1.91 3.92 15.26
C GLY A 68 1.58 5.41 15.19
N ALA A 69 0.34 5.76 15.53
CA ALA A 69 -0.17 7.13 15.45
C ALA A 69 0.63 8.13 16.30
N ALA A 70 1.08 7.73 17.49
CA ALA A 70 1.89 8.58 18.37
C ALA A 70 3.23 8.99 17.71
N VAL A 71 3.92 8.04 17.06
CA VAL A 71 5.19 8.34 16.36
C VAL A 71 4.96 9.25 15.17
N GLN A 72 3.86 9.07 14.44
CA GLN A 72 3.51 9.94 13.32
C GLN A 72 3.19 11.37 13.76
N ALA A 73 2.45 11.53 14.86
CA ALA A 73 2.12 12.85 15.42
C ALA A 73 3.40 13.57 15.86
N ALA A 74 4.25 12.90 16.64
CA ALA A 74 5.53 13.46 17.10
C ALA A 74 6.46 13.84 15.94
N LEU A 75 6.53 12.99 14.91
CA LEU A 75 7.33 13.25 13.71
C LEU A 75 6.81 14.46 12.92
N ARG A 76 5.48 14.66 12.85
CA ARG A 76 4.86 15.83 12.21
C ARG A 76 5.19 17.11 12.96
N THR A 77 5.07 17.12 14.29
CA THR A 77 5.43 18.27 15.12
C THR A 77 6.90 18.63 14.95
N THR A 78 7.78 17.62 14.97
CA THR A 78 9.22 17.81 14.78
C THR A 78 9.55 18.34 13.38
N TRP A 79 8.89 17.82 12.34
CA TRP A 79 9.07 18.29 10.96
C TRP A 79 8.56 19.72 10.75
N ALA A 80 7.45 20.08 11.39
CA ALA A 80 6.89 21.44 11.36
C ALA A 80 7.82 22.44 12.07
N ALA A 81 8.36 22.08 13.24
CA ALA A 81 9.35 22.88 13.95
C ALA A 81 10.64 23.09 13.12
N ALA A 82 10.98 22.12 12.27
CA ALA A 82 12.10 22.22 11.33
C ALA A 82 11.74 22.94 10.00
N ASN A 83 10.65 23.72 9.95
CA ASN A 83 10.18 24.45 8.76
C ASN A 83 10.00 23.58 7.51
N GLY A 84 9.67 22.30 7.69
CA GLY A 84 9.33 21.43 6.57
C GLY A 84 10.50 20.89 5.75
N ILE A 85 11.73 20.87 6.27
CA ILE A 85 12.90 20.32 5.56
C ILE A 85 12.70 18.85 5.11
N CYS A 86 13.41 18.44 4.06
CA CYS A 86 13.34 17.08 3.53
C CYS A 86 13.86 16.05 4.54
N ALA A 87 13.37 14.79 4.48
CA ALA A 87 13.70 13.79 5.49
C ALA A 87 15.20 13.48 5.58
N LYS A 88 15.92 13.55 4.45
CA LYS A 88 17.37 13.38 4.40
C LYS A 88 18.13 14.38 5.27
N ARG A 89 17.60 15.60 5.42
CA ARG A 89 18.16 16.64 6.29
C ARG A 89 17.58 16.59 7.70
N LEU A 90 16.32 16.18 7.83
CA LEU A 90 15.65 16.08 9.13
C LEU A 90 16.26 14.97 10.00
N VAL A 91 16.40 13.75 9.46
CA VAL A 91 16.83 12.57 10.22
C VAL A 91 18.16 12.77 10.98
N PRO A 92 19.24 13.27 10.36
CA PRO A 92 20.49 13.51 11.10
C PRO A 92 20.35 14.61 12.15
N PHE A 93 19.35 15.49 12.03
CA PHE A 93 19.10 16.59 12.95
C PHE A 93 18.13 16.22 14.09
N LEU A 94 17.45 15.07 14.02
CA LEU A 94 16.52 14.59 15.06
C LEU A 94 17.14 14.47 16.46
N PRO A 95 18.38 13.97 16.63
CA PRO A 95 18.98 13.83 17.96
C PRO A 95 19.15 15.15 18.72
N GLU A 96 19.37 16.26 18.01
CA GLU A 96 19.50 17.61 18.62
C GLU A 96 18.14 18.29 18.74
N LEU A 97 17.29 18.12 17.72
CA LEU A 97 16.01 18.80 17.62
C LEU A 97 14.98 18.25 18.61
N VAL A 98 14.88 16.93 18.79
CA VAL A 98 13.88 16.30 19.67
C VAL A 98 14.03 16.77 21.12
N PRO A 99 15.23 16.70 21.76
CA PRO A 99 15.41 17.21 23.12
C PRO A 99 15.19 18.73 23.23
N SER A 100 15.45 19.49 22.16
CA SER A 100 15.16 20.93 22.15
C SER A 100 13.66 21.17 22.22
N ILE A 101 12.86 20.49 21.41
CA ILE A 101 11.39 20.66 21.38
C ILE A 101 10.75 20.15 22.68
N GLU A 102 11.26 19.06 23.27
CA GLU A 102 10.83 18.55 24.58
C GLU A 102 11.06 19.57 25.70
N ARG A 103 12.25 20.19 25.74
CA ARG A 103 12.57 21.23 26.74
C ARG A 103 11.66 22.45 26.69
N HIS A 104 11.17 22.80 25.50
CA HIS A 104 10.25 23.93 25.33
C HIS A 104 8.77 23.53 25.48
N GLY A 105 8.48 22.28 25.90
CA GLY A 105 7.11 21.81 26.16
C GLY A 105 6.27 21.58 24.90
N HIS A 106 6.87 21.62 23.70
CA HIS A 106 6.17 21.46 22.44
C HIS A 106 6.03 19.99 22.01
N LEU A 107 6.68 19.07 22.72
CA LEU A 107 6.61 17.63 22.50
C LEU A 107 6.70 16.90 23.84
N ALA A 108 5.71 16.05 24.14
CA ALA A 108 5.76 15.11 25.26
C ALA A 108 5.56 13.70 24.67
N VAL A 109 6.64 12.92 24.61
CA VAL A 109 6.61 11.57 24.02
C VAL A 109 7.16 10.53 25.00
N PRO A 110 6.55 9.33 25.05
CA PRO A 110 7.13 8.20 25.78
C PRO A 110 8.53 7.83 25.25
N ALA A 111 9.37 7.27 26.11
CA ALA A 111 10.73 6.88 25.76
C ALA A 111 10.81 5.95 24.52
N GLU A 112 9.81 5.07 24.36
CA GLU A 112 9.68 4.17 23.20
C GLU A 112 9.49 4.94 21.89
N VAL A 113 8.65 5.98 21.90
CA VAL A 113 8.40 6.84 20.73
C VAL A 113 9.66 7.63 20.39
N ARG A 114 10.37 8.14 21.41
CA ARG A 114 11.65 8.83 21.22
C ARG A 114 12.69 7.93 20.55
N GLN A 115 12.83 6.69 21.01
CA GLN A 115 13.76 5.72 20.39
C GLN A 115 13.38 5.42 18.94
N LEU A 116 12.09 5.24 18.65
CA LEU A 116 11.62 5.03 17.28
C LEU A 116 11.88 6.23 16.36
N LEU A 117 11.74 7.45 16.87
CA LEU A 117 12.07 8.68 16.14
C LEU A 117 13.58 8.80 15.86
N LEU A 118 14.44 8.38 16.77
CA LEU A 118 15.90 8.43 16.56
C LEU A 118 16.39 7.30 15.62
N THR A 119 15.63 6.21 15.50
CA THR A 119 15.99 5.05 14.68
C THR A 119 15.40 5.12 13.26
N VAL A 120 14.45 6.04 13.01
CA VAL A 120 13.72 6.09 11.74
C VAL A 120 14.63 6.46 10.57
N SER A 121 14.52 5.71 9.46
CA SER A 121 15.28 6.01 8.24
C SER A 121 14.68 7.20 7.47
N PRO A 122 15.47 7.92 6.65
CA PRO A 122 14.96 9.01 5.81
C PRO A 122 13.81 8.57 4.89
N ALA A 123 13.90 7.37 4.31
CA ALA A 123 12.87 6.83 3.43
C ALA A 123 11.56 6.52 4.19
N THR A 124 11.66 6.05 5.43
CA THR A 124 10.49 5.83 6.29
C THR A 124 9.85 7.16 6.67
N THR A 125 10.66 8.15 7.08
CA THR A 125 10.19 9.50 7.39
C THR A 125 9.48 10.15 6.21
N ASP A 126 10.01 10.03 5.00
CA ASP A 126 9.34 10.51 3.79
C ASP A 126 7.99 9.81 3.54
N ARG A 127 7.91 8.48 3.74
CA ARG A 127 6.64 7.74 3.62
C ARG A 127 5.61 8.19 4.65
N LEU A 128 6.03 8.41 5.90
CA LEU A 128 5.16 8.86 7.00
C LEU A 128 4.70 10.31 6.85
N LEU A 129 5.54 11.17 6.25
CA LEU A 129 5.23 12.58 6.00
C LEU A 129 4.52 12.81 4.65
N ARG A 130 4.50 11.83 3.75
CA ARG A 130 3.85 11.92 2.43
C ARG A 130 2.38 12.41 2.49
N PRO A 131 1.52 11.93 3.41
CA PRO A 131 0.15 12.42 3.51
C PRO A 131 0.04 13.89 3.90
N VAL A 132 1.06 14.44 4.57
CA VAL A 132 1.09 15.84 5.04
C VAL A 132 1.74 16.75 4.00
N ARG A 133 2.69 16.23 3.21
CA ARG A 133 3.39 16.95 2.14
C ARG A 133 2.63 17.05 0.84
N GLN A 134 1.56 16.29 0.65
CA GLN A 134 0.65 16.43 -0.48
C GLN A 134 -0.53 17.27 -0.02
N PRO A 135 -0.54 18.61 -0.23
CA PRO A 135 -1.70 19.39 0.10
C PRO A 135 -2.72 19.17 -1.03
N HIS A 136 -3.99 18.93 -0.68
CA HIS A 136 -5.03 19.70 -1.36
C HIS A 136 -4.52 21.13 -1.43
N GLY A 137 -4.38 21.66 -2.64
CA GLY A 137 -3.53 22.81 -2.92
C GLY A 137 -3.64 23.93 -1.89
N VAL A 138 -2.55 24.69 -1.80
CA VAL A 138 -2.43 26.03 -1.21
C VAL A 138 -1.56 26.12 0.07
N VAL A 139 -0.34 26.63 -0.18
CA VAL A 139 0.40 27.69 0.53
C VAL A 139 0.79 27.48 1.99
N SER A 140 2.10 27.34 2.18
CA SER A 140 2.83 27.76 3.36
C SER A 140 2.55 29.25 3.68
N ARG A 141 1.68 29.52 4.65
CA ARG A 141 1.61 30.81 5.35
C ARG A 141 1.08 30.64 6.77
N GLY A 142 1.91 31.02 7.73
CA GLY A 142 1.49 31.48 9.05
C GLY A 142 1.15 30.36 10.04
N MET A 143 2.06 30.15 10.99
CA MET A 143 1.71 29.62 12.31
C MET A 143 0.49 30.39 12.84
N LYS A 144 -0.66 29.72 12.91
CA LYS A 144 -1.72 30.10 13.84
C LYS A 144 -1.65 29.12 15.00
N SER A 145 -1.14 29.64 16.11
CA SER A 145 -1.51 29.26 17.47
C SER A 145 -1.33 27.78 17.80
N PHE A 146 -0.18 27.44 18.41
CA PHE A 146 -0.09 26.29 19.30
C PHE A 146 -1.09 26.51 20.45
N SER A 147 -2.31 25.99 20.30
CA SER A 147 -3.23 25.82 21.42
C SER A 147 -3.08 24.39 21.92
N VAL A 148 -2.59 24.30 23.15
CA VAL A 148 -2.49 23.10 23.97
C VAL A 148 -3.88 22.45 24.05
N ALA A 149 -4.00 21.22 23.55
CA ALA A 149 -5.07 20.31 23.94
C ALA A 149 -4.69 18.87 23.55
N VAL A 150 -4.01 18.16 24.45
CA VAL A 150 -4.19 16.70 24.57
C VAL A 150 -4.39 16.41 26.05
N THR A 151 -5.64 16.64 26.47
CA THR A 151 -6.47 15.78 27.31
C THR A 151 -5.78 14.97 28.40
N GLU A 152 -5.99 15.44 29.64
CA GLU A 152 -6.28 14.61 30.79
C GLU A 152 -7.16 13.42 30.42
N ARG A 153 -6.63 12.21 30.58
CA ARG A 153 -7.39 11.02 30.96
C ARG A 153 -6.40 10.01 31.49
N LEU A 154 -6.31 9.93 32.81
CA LEU A 154 -6.15 8.73 33.64
C LEU A 154 -5.96 9.23 35.09
N GLY A 155 -6.96 8.98 35.94
CA GLY A 155 -6.97 9.33 37.37
C GLY A 155 -8.29 9.90 37.81
#